data_AF-A0A368EXA5-F1
#
_entry.id   AF-A0A368EXA5-F1
#
_cell.length_a   1.000
_cell.length_b   1.000
_cell.length_c   1.000
_cell.angle_alpha   90.00
_cell.angle_beta   90.00
_cell.angle_gamma   90.00
#
_symmetry.space_group_name_H-M   'P 1'
#
loop_
_entity.id
_entity.type
_entity.pdbx_description
1 polymer ?
#
loop_
_entity_poly.entity_id
_entity_poly.type
_entity_poly.pdbx_seq_one_letter_code
_entity_poly.pdbx_strand_id
1 'polypeptide(L)'
;MIRRVSAELRHKENIVSALALATRWFRSRGLKEFDDLLLACFMVRLLEENVVVKQQDLLTVLRNFFLAIVNWDTSVAIGFHPDDLGDDVISAHLVAFSVVFLDDTGYWNVANGISKNSLLLVSTYGSITIIHKKG
;
A
#
# COMPACT_ATOMS: atom_id res chain seq x y z
N MET A 1 5.76 -5.39 -13.51
CA MET A 1 5.23 -4.43 -12.49
C MET A 1 5.12 -2.94 -12.91
N ILE A 2 6.19 -2.14 -13.06
CA ILE A 2 6.11 -0.65 -13.17
C ILE A 2 5.20 -0.17 -14.32
N ARG A 3 5.28 -0.80 -15.49
CA ARG A 3 4.44 -0.46 -16.65
C ARG A 3 2.95 -0.70 -16.37
N ARG A 4 2.60 -1.78 -15.66
CA ARG A 4 1.23 -2.10 -15.22
C ARG A 4 0.73 -1.02 -14.28
N VAL A 5 1.50 -0.69 -13.24
CA VAL A 5 1.15 0.36 -12.26
C VAL A 5 0.95 1.71 -12.95
N SER A 6 1.86 2.11 -13.84
CA SER A 6 1.74 3.35 -14.61
C SER A 6 0.50 3.39 -15.50
N ALA A 7 0.16 2.28 -16.17
CA ALA A 7 -1.04 2.18 -16.98
C ALA A 7 -2.31 2.28 -16.12
N GLU A 8 -2.34 1.59 -14.97
CA GLU A 8 -3.46 1.61 -14.05
C GLU A 8 -3.65 2.95 -13.34
N LEU A 9 -2.62 3.77 -13.20
CA LEU A 9 -2.77 5.11 -12.62
C LEU A 9 -3.06 6.19 -13.65
N ARG A 10 -2.89 5.89 -14.94
CA ARG A 10 -3.10 6.86 -16.02
C ARG A 10 -4.55 7.37 -16.04
N HIS A 11 -4.69 8.68 -16.24
CA HIS A 11 -5.97 9.40 -16.32
C HIS A 11 -6.84 9.32 -15.05
N LYS A 12 -6.24 9.07 -13.88
CA LYS A 12 -6.94 9.02 -12.58
C LYS A 12 -6.45 10.15 -11.67
N GLU A 13 -6.82 11.38 -11.99
CA GLU A 13 -6.29 12.59 -11.36
C GLU A 13 -6.42 12.60 -9.83
N ASN A 14 -7.59 12.22 -9.30
CA ASN A 14 -7.81 12.15 -7.85
C ASN A 14 -6.91 11.09 -7.19
N ILE A 15 -6.65 9.97 -7.86
CA ILE A 15 -5.81 8.90 -7.34
C ILE A 15 -4.34 9.31 -7.34
N VAL A 16 -3.88 9.93 -8.44
CA VAL A 16 -2.51 10.47 -8.53
C VAL A 16 -2.29 11.57 -7.49
N SER A 17 -3.28 12.45 -7.30
CA SER A 17 -3.24 13.48 -6.27
C SER A 17 -3.21 12.89 -4.85
N ALA A 18 -4.01 11.83 -4.60
CA ALA A 18 -3.99 11.11 -3.32
C ALA A 18 -2.62 10.47 -3.06
N LEU A 19 -2.02 9.82 -4.07
CA LEU A 19 -0.68 9.24 -3.99
C LEU A 19 0.37 10.30 -3.65
N ALA A 20 0.35 11.45 -4.34
CA ALA A 20 1.29 12.54 -4.05
C ALA A 20 1.17 13.05 -2.60
N LEU A 21 -0.05 13.19 -2.10
CA LEU A 21 -0.32 13.60 -0.72
C LEU A 21 0.09 12.52 0.29
N ALA A 22 -0.17 11.25 0.01
CA ALA A 22 0.25 10.13 0.85
C ALA A 22 1.78 10.03 0.91
N THR A 23 2.47 10.04 -0.22
CA THR A 23 3.94 10.08 -0.30
C THR A 23 4.50 11.23 0.53
N ARG A 24 3.92 12.44 0.38
CA ARG A 24 4.36 13.60 1.17
C ARG A 24 4.17 13.37 2.67
N TRP A 25 3.06 12.76 3.08
CA TRP A 25 2.74 12.45 4.47
C TRP A 25 3.72 11.44 5.09
N PHE A 26 4.12 10.40 4.36
CA PHE A 26 5.11 9.42 4.81
C PHE A 26 6.51 10.02 4.92
N ARG A 27 6.94 10.75 3.87
CA ARG A 27 8.23 11.45 3.87
C ARG A 27 8.35 12.46 5.00
N SER A 28 7.29 13.21 5.31
CA SER A 28 7.30 14.19 6.41
C SER A 28 7.42 13.57 7.80
N ARG A 29 7.19 12.25 7.92
CA ARG A 29 7.31 11.48 9.17
C ARG A 29 8.58 10.62 9.23
N GLY A 30 9.47 10.75 8.23
CA GLY A 30 10.70 9.97 8.17
C GLY A 30 10.51 8.49 7.81
N LEU A 31 9.32 8.10 7.37
CA LEU A 31 8.96 6.73 6.99
C LEU A 31 9.33 6.47 5.52
N LYS A 32 10.62 6.40 5.24
CA LYS A 32 11.18 6.34 3.87
C LYS A 32 10.94 4.99 3.18
N GLU A 33 10.76 3.94 3.95
CA GLU A 33 10.43 2.59 3.52
C GLU A 33 9.05 2.49 2.86
N PHE A 34 8.17 3.47 3.09
CA PHE A 34 6.95 3.67 2.31
C PHE A 34 7.27 4.55 1.09
N ASP A 35 8.05 4.00 0.18
CA ASP A 35 8.51 4.70 -1.01
C ASP A 35 7.41 4.87 -2.08
N ASP A 36 7.71 5.67 -3.10
CA ASP A 36 6.76 6.00 -4.17
C ASP A 36 6.29 4.76 -4.93
N LEU A 37 7.18 3.76 -5.10
CA LEU A 37 6.88 2.56 -5.86
C LEU A 37 5.91 1.67 -5.07
N LEU A 38 6.21 1.41 -3.80
CA LEU A 38 5.35 0.64 -2.94
C LEU A 38 3.97 1.30 -2.80
N LEU A 39 3.92 2.61 -2.53
CA LEU A 39 2.65 3.31 -2.36
C LEU A 39 1.80 3.26 -3.64
N ALA A 40 2.43 3.38 -4.81
CA ALA A 40 1.75 3.23 -6.10
C ALA A 40 1.24 1.80 -6.33
N CYS A 41 2.06 0.78 -6.03
CA CYS A 41 1.66 -0.63 -6.10
C CYS A 41 0.48 -0.92 -5.17
N PHE A 42 0.54 -0.44 -3.93
CA PHE A 42 -0.52 -0.62 -2.95
C PHE A 42 -1.82 0.05 -3.41
N MET A 43 -1.77 1.27 -3.95
CA MET A 43 -2.95 1.95 -4.50
C MET A 43 -3.58 1.18 -5.66
N VAL A 44 -2.76 0.62 -6.57
CA VAL A 44 -3.27 -0.21 -7.67
C VAL A 44 -3.91 -1.49 -7.13
N ARG A 45 -3.34 -2.10 -6.08
CA ARG A 45 -3.98 -3.25 -5.44
C ARG A 45 -5.35 -2.89 -4.86
N LEU A 46 -5.49 -1.74 -4.20
CA LEU A 46 -6.78 -1.26 -3.69
C LEU A 46 -7.80 -0.95 -4.79
N LEU A 47 -7.34 -0.55 -5.98
CA LEU A 47 -8.18 -0.38 -7.17
C LEU A 47 -8.71 -1.73 -7.67
N GLU A 48 -7.86 -2.76 -7.72
CA GLU A 48 -8.23 -4.11 -8.14
C GLU A 48 -9.21 -4.78 -7.16
N GLU A 49 -9.06 -4.51 -5.87
CA GLU A 49 -9.97 -4.99 -4.81
C GLU A 49 -11.24 -4.13 -4.64
N ASN A 50 -11.39 -3.05 -5.41
CA ASN A 50 -12.49 -2.08 -5.31
C ASN A 50 -12.59 -1.37 -3.93
N VAL A 51 -11.52 -1.35 -3.13
CA VAL A 51 -11.42 -0.55 -1.90
C VAL A 51 -11.34 0.94 -2.22
N VAL A 52 -10.62 1.28 -3.29
CA VAL A 52 -10.59 2.60 -3.91
C VAL A 52 -11.22 2.48 -5.30
N VAL A 53 -12.12 3.41 -5.65
CA VAL A 53 -12.74 3.43 -6.99
C VAL A 53 -12.43 4.74 -7.72
N LYS A 54 -12.35 4.66 -9.05
CA LYS A 54 -11.90 5.75 -9.92
C LYS A 54 -12.67 7.07 -9.73
N GLN A 55 -13.95 6.99 -9.36
CA GLN A 55 -14.87 8.12 -9.26
C GLN A 55 -14.97 8.71 -7.84
N GLN A 56 -14.21 8.19 -6.87
CA GLN A 56 -14.18 8.75 -5.52
C GLN A 56 -13.55 10.15 -5.53
N ASP A 57 -14.08 11.01 -4.66
CA ASP A 57 -13.43 12.27 -4.35
C ASP A 57 -12.08 12.03 -3.65
N LEU A 58 -11.16 12.98 -3.80
CA LEU A 58 -9.80 12.90 -3.28
C LEU A 58 -9.73 12.53 -1.79
N LEU A 59 -10.62 13.08 -0.97
CA LEU A 59 -10.60 12.85 0.47
C LEU A 59 -11.02 11.41 0.79
N THR A 60 -12.04 10.88 0.11
CA THR A 60 -12.45 9.48 0.24
C THR A 60 -11.33 8.53 -0.19
N VAL A 61 -10.63 8.83 -1.30
CA VAL A 61 -9.46 8.04 -1.73
C VAL A 61 -8.39 8.02 -0.64
N LEU A 62 -8.00 9.18 -0.12
CA LEU A 62 -7.01 9.27 0.96
C LEU A 62 -7.43 8.51 2.22
N ARG A 63 -8.69 8.66 2.64
CA ARG A 63 -9.21 7.97 3.81
C ARG A 63 -9.13 6.47 3.64
N ASN A 64 -9.61 5.94 2.51
CA ASN A 64 -9.60 4.50 2.25
C ASN A 64 -8.18 3.97 2.12
N PHE A 65 -7.28 4.72 1.47
CA PHE A 65 -5.86 4.36 1.35
C PHE A 65 -5.17 4.26 2.72
N PHE A 66 -5.32 5.27 3.58
CA PHE A 66 -4.73 5.23 4.92
C PHE A 66 -5.38 4.16 5.81
N LEU A 67 -6.70 3.97 5.74
CA LEU A 67 -7.37 2.90 6.47
C LEU A 67 -6.85 1.53 6.04
N ALA A 68 -6.63 1.31 4.74
CA ALA A 68 -6.08 0.05 4.24
C ALA A 68 -4.64 -0.18 4.71
N ILE A 69 -3.77 0.84 4.71
CA ILE A 69 -2.41 0.69 5.24
C ILE A 69 -2.42 0.39 6.74
N VAL A 70 -3.24 1.09 7.52
CA VAL A 70 -3.30 0.91 8.99
C VAL A 70 -3.84 -0.47 9.37
N ASN A 71 -4.75 -1.02 8.56
CA ASN A 71 -5.36 -2.33 8.77
C ASN A 71 -4.74 -3.42 7.88
N TRP A 72 -3.53 -3.21 7.35
CA TRP A 72 -2.89 -4.18 6.48
C TRP A 72 -2.61 -5.48 7.27
N ASP A 73 -3.28 -6.56 6.87
CA ASP A 73 -2.99 -7.90 7.38
C ASP A 73 -1.61 -8.37 6.90
N THR A 74 -0.68 -8.47 7.85
CA THR A 74 0.70 -8.90 7.59
C THR A 74 0.91 -10.41 7.75
N SER A 75 -0.15 -11.16 8.09
CA SER A 75 -0.11 -12.62 8.19
C SER A 75 -0.21 -13.32 6.83
N VAL A 76 -0.64 -12.58 5.81
CA VAL A 76 -0.81 -13.07 4.43
C VAL A 76 0.08 -12.29 3.48
N ALA A 77 0.55 -12.97 2.43
CA ALA A 77 1.16 -12.29 1.30
C ALA A 77 0.06 -11.65 0.46
N ILE A 78 0.27 -10.40 0.07
CA ILE A 78 -0.55 -9.73 -0.94
C ILE A 78 0.31 -9.33 -2.12
N GLY A 79 -0.28 -8.78 -3.18
CA GLY A 79 0.45 -8.16 -4.27
C GLY A 79 -0.13 -8.48 -5.62
N PHE A 80 0.74 -8.65 -6.60
CA PHE A 80 0.40 -8.90 -8.00
C PHE A 80 0.75 -10.31 -8.47
N HIS A 81 1.25 -11.15 -7.57
CA HIS A 81 1.78 -12.46 -7.91
C HIS A 81 0.72 -13.36 -8.55
N PRO A 82 1.14 -14.34 -9.37
CA PRO A 82 0.22 -15.31 -9.98
C PRO A 82 -0.52 -16.14 -8.91
N ASP A 83 -1.73 -16.58 -9.24
CA ASP A 83 -2.54 -17.46 -8.39
C ASP A 83 -1.93 -18.87 -8.24
N ASP A 84 -1.08 -19.28 -9.18
CA ASP A 84 -0.39 -20.57 -9.19
C ASP A 84 1.03 -20.52 -8.58
N LEU A 85 1.38 -19.41 -7.91
CA LEU A 85 2.64 -19.32 -7.18
C LEU A 85 2.69 -20.37 -6.06
N GLY A 86 3.79 -21.12 -5.97
CA GLY A 86 3.95 -22.18 -4.99
C GLY A 86 3.86 -21.70 -3.54
N ASP A 87 3.13 -22.47 -2.71
CA ASP A 87 2.95 -22.18 -1.28
C ASP A 87 4.27 -22.13 -0.50
N ASP A 88 5.28 -22.87 -0.96
CA ASP A 88 6.64 -22.88 -0.40
C ASP A 88 7.34 -21.53 -0.60
N VAL A 89 7.16 -20.90 -1.76
CA VAL A 89 7.68 -19.57 -2.08
C VAL A 89 6.99 -18.51 -1.21
N ILE A 90 5.66 -18.56 -1.10
CA ILE A 90 4.89 -17.65 -0.25
C ILE A 90 5.32 -17.79 1.22
N SER A 91 5.42 -19.04 1.70
CA SER A 91 5.86 -19.35 3.06
C SER A 91 7.28 -18.83 3.33
N ALA A 92 8.21 -18.99 2.38
CA ALA A 92 9.56 -18.46 2.51
C ALA A 92 9.57 -16.93 2.67
N HIS A 93 8.74 -16.21 1.92
CA HIS A 93 8.60 -14.76 2.07
C HIS A 93 8.02 -14.36 3.42
N LEU A 94 6.96 -15.03 3.88
CA LEU A 94 6.32 -14.74 5.18
C LEU A 94 7.24 -15.04 6.38
N VAL A 95 8.16 -16.00 6.23
CA VAL A 95 9.20 -16.26 7.23
C VAL A 95 10.30 -15.20 7.20
N ALA A 96 10.72 -14.76 6.01
CA ALA A 96 11.84 -13.84 5.85
C ALA A 96 11.49 -12.37 6.11
N PHE A 97 10.25 -11.95 5.86
CA PHE A 97 9.86 -10.55 5.90
C PHE A 97 8.69 -10.30 6.85
N SER A 98 8.68 -9.12 7.46
CA SER A 98 7.58 -8.68 8.33
C SER A 98 6.30 -8.34 7.58
N VAL A 99 6.44 -7.93 6.32
CA VAL A 99 5.37 -7.50 5.43
C VAL A 99 5.70 -8.03 4.04
N VAL A 100 4.71 -8.60 3.38
CA VAL A 100 4.90 -9.24 2.07
C VAL A 100 3.94 -8.62 1.07
N PHE A 101 4.50 -7.85 0.13
CA PHE A 101 3.83 -7.38 -1.07
C PHE A 101 4.64 -7.88 -2.28
N LEU A 102 4.16 -8.90 -2.97
CA LEU A 102 4.89 -9.50 -4.08
C LEU A 102 4.60 -8.80 -5.41
N ASP A 103 5.61 -8.74 -6.27
CA ASP A 103 5.46 -8.29 -7.65
C ASP A 103 4.73 -9.31 -8.53
N ASP A 104 4.61 -9.02 -9.83
CA ASP A 104 3.92 -9.88 -10.80
C ASP A 104 4.62 -11.21 -11.07
N THR A 105 5.85 -11.40 -10.59
CA THR A 105 6.58 -12.67 -10.69
C THR A 105 6.44 -13.53 -9.44
N GLY A 106 6.08 -12.91 -8.29
CA GLY A 106 6.08 -13.58 -7.00
C GLY A 106 7.45 -13.65 -6.32
N TYR A 107 8.54 -13.30 -7.00
CA TYR A 107 9.91 -13.45 -6.48
C TYR A 107 10.48 -12.21 -5.83
N TRP A 108 9.86 -11.04 -6.04
CA TRP A 108 10.30 -9.81 -5.40
C TRP A 108 9.25 -9.28 -4.44
N ASN A 109 9.62 -9.20 -3.16
CA ASN A 109 8.87 -8.46 -2.15
C ASN A 109 9.16 -6.96 -2.27
N VAL A 110 8.21 -6.21 -2.82
CA VAL A 110 8.23 -4.75 -2.95
C VAL A 110 8.24 -4.07 -1.57
N ALA A 111 7.67 -4.70 -0.55
CA ALA A 111 7.61 -4.19 0.82
C ALA A 111 8.82 -4.61 1.69
N ASN A 112 9.91 -5.10 1.10
CA ASN A 112 11.03 -5.69 1.86
C ASN A 112 11.68 -4.77 2.91
N GLY A 113 11.54 -3.45 2.76
CA GLY A 113 12.07 -2.45 3.69
C GLY A 113 11.13 -2.11 4.85
N ILE A 114 9.88 -2.58 4.83
CA ILE A 114 8.91 -2.26 5.87
C ILE A 114 9.08 -3.18 7.07
N SER A 115 9.31 -2.55 8.23
CA SER A 115 9.32 -3.23 9.52
C SER A 115 7.93 -3.23 10.18
N LYS A 116 7.70 -4.16 11.12
CA LYS A 116 6.49 -4.11 11.98
C LYS A 116 6.37 -2.80 12.75
N ASN A 117 7.49 -2.25 13.21
CA ASN A 117 7.52 -0.97 13.94
C ASN A 117 7.06 0.19 13.05
N SER A 118 7.47 0.19 11.78
CA SER A 118 7.05 1.18 10.80
C SER A 118 5.53 1.18 10.60
N LEU A 119 4.91 0.00 10.45
CA LEU A 119 3.45 -0.13 10.38
C LEU A 119 2.76 0.34 11.66
N LEU A 120 3.30 -0.01 12.83
CA LEU A 120 2.76 0.42 14.13
C LEU A 120 2.78 1.95 14.29
N LEU A 121 3.85 2.61 13.84
CA LEU A 121 3.95 4.08 13.82
C LEU A 121 2.87 4.68 12.91
N VAL A 122 2.64 4.10 11.73
CA VAL A 122 1.58 4.55 10.83
C VAL A 122 0.20 4.44 11.47
N SER A 123 -0.09 3.32 12.14
CA SER A 123 -1.34 3.12 12.89
C SER A 123 -1.52 4.17 14.00
N THR A 124 -0.44 4.50 14.70
CA THR A 124 -0.41 5.52 15.76
C THR A 124 -0.70 6.92 15.19
N TYR A 125 -0.06 7.30 14.09
CA TYR A 125 -0.31 8.58 13.41
C TYR A 125 -1.69 8.65 12.73
N GLY A 126 -2.17 7.53 12.19
CA GLY A 126 -3.48 7.41 11.55
C GLY A 126 -4.61 7.63 12.54
N SER A 127 -4.48 7.07 13.75
CA SER A 127 -5.41 7.30 14.86
C SER A 127 -5.52 8.79 15.22
N ILE A 128 -4.39 9.51 15.30
CA ILE A 128 -4.38 10.95 15.61
C ILE A 128 -5.03 11.80 14.49
N THR A 129 -4.85 11.40 13.23
CA THR A 129 -5.37 12.12 12.05
C THR A 129 -6.87 11.91 11.84
N ILE A 130 -7.41 10.73 12.20
CA ILE A 130 -8.84 10.42 12.10
C ILE A 130 -9.63 11.06 13.25
N ILE A 131 -9.03 11.24 14.44
CA ILE A 131 -9.70 11.85 15.61
C ILE A 131 -9.98 13.35 15.40
N HIS A 132 -9.14 14.08 14.65
CA HIS A 132 -9.35 15.52 14.39
C HIS A 132 -10.49 15.85 13.41
N LYS A 133 -11.26 14.85 12.96
CA LYS A 133 -12.47 15.03 12.13
C LYS A 133 -13.80 14.76 12.85
N LYS A 134 -13.78 14.60 14.18
CA LYS A 134 -15.01 14.60 15.01
C LYS A 134 -15.15 15.94 15.76
N GLY A 135 -15.16 17.04 15.02
CA GLY A 135 -15.52 18.38 15.50
C GLY A 135 -16.63 18.94 14.63
#